data_AF-A0A1S9D0B1-F1
#
_entry.id   AF-A0A1S9D0B1-F1
#
_cell.length_a   1.000
_cell.length_b   1.000
_cell.length_c   1.000
_cell.angle_alpha   90.00
_cell.angle_beta   90.00
_cell.angle_gamma   90.00
#
_symmetry.space_group_name_H-M   'P 1'
#
loop_
_entity.id
_entity.type
_entity.pdbx_description
1 polymer ?
#
loop_
_entity_poly.entity_id
_entity_poly.type
_entity_poly.pdbx_seq_one_letter_code
_entity_poly.pdbx_strand_id
1 'polypeptide(L)' 'MKRQWAGRRPSVSKLAETRGQLLYEWRHLKSKLRRRAPERYRSYRALERPHPHPLFRIVPGKVRDWEGMER' A
#
# COMPACT_ATOMS: atom_id res chain seq x y z
N MET A 1 31.15 7.40 -29.89
CA MET A 1 30.24 6.25 -29.68
C MET A 1 28.96 6.73 -29.01
N LYS A 2 27.82 6.79 -29.72
CA LYS A 2 26.53 7.17 -29.15
C LYS A 2 25.80 5.90 -28.69
N ARG A 3 25.58 5.75 -27.38
CA ARG A 3 24.78 4.63 -26.84
C ARG A 3 23.31 4.92 -27.15
N GLN A 4 22.72 4.07 -27.99
CA GLN A 4 21.34 4.17 -28.44
C GLN A 4 20.47 3.43 -27.43
N TRP A 5 19.76 4.13 -26.56
CA TRP A 5 18.80 3.52 -25.62
C TRP A 5 17.44 3.39 -26.33
N ALA A 6 17.37 2.50 -27.32
CA ALA A 6 16.09 2.09 -27.91
C ALA A 6 15.49 0.97 -27.04
N GLY A 7 15.00 1.32 -25.85
CA GLY A 7 14.39 0.38 -24.91
C GLY A 7 12.87 0.46 -24.97
N ARG A 8 12.20 -0.59 -25.46
CA ARG A 8 10.75 -0.77 -25.35
C ARG A 8 10.35 -0.60 -23.88
N ARG A 9 9.43 0.32 -23.56
CA ARG A 9 8.91 0.48 -22.19
C ARG A 9 8.20 -0.84 -21.81
N PRO A 10 8.64 -1.57 -20.77
CA PRO A 10 7.93 -2.75 -20.32
C PRO A 10 6.53 -2.33 -19.86
N SER A 11 5.50 -3.08 -20.24
CA SER A 11 4.18 -2.92 -19.63
C SER A 11 4.31 -3.28 -18.14
N VAL A 12 4.06 -2.31 -17.26
CA VAL A 12 4.12 -2.54 -15.81
C VAL A 12 2.92 -3.38 -15.40
N SER A 13 3.16 -4.65 -15.05
CA SER A 13 2.15 -5.53 -14.46
C SER A 13 1.79 -5.06 -13.05
N LYS A 14 0.51 -5.17 -12.68
CA LYS A 14 0.05 -4.84 -11.32
C LYS A 14 0.69 -5.75 -10.27
N LEU A 15 1.02 -5.19 -9.12
CA LEU A 15 1.56 -5.88 -7.96
C LEU A 15 0.43 -6.57 -7.19
N ALA A 16 0.54 -7.87 -6.96
CA ALA A 16 -0.43 -8.60 -6.17
C ALA A 16 -0.19 -8.36 -4.68
N GLU A 17 -1.23 -7.98 -3.94
CA GLU A 17 -1.16 -7.85 -2.49
C GLU A 17 -2.41 -8.42 -1.82
N THR A 18 -2.32 -8.81 -0.55
CA THR A 18 -3.45 -9.45 0.14
C THR A 18 -4.41 -8.43 0.75
N ARG A 19 -5.69 -8.81 0.86
CA ARG A 19 -6.69 -8.02 1.60
C ARG A 19 -6.29 -7.84 3.07
N GLY A 20 -5.71 -8.87 3.69
CA GLY A 20 -5.20 -8.80 5.05
C GLY A 20 -4.14 -7.72 5.20
N GLN A 21 -3.16 -7.69 4.29
CA GLN A 21 -2.08 -6.70 4.30
C GLN A 21 -2.62 -5.27 4.10
N LEU A 22 -3.54 -5.07 3.16
CA LEU A 22 -4.14 -3.75 2.93
C LEU A 22 -4.82 -3.19 4.20
N LEU A 23 -5.58 -4.02 4.91
CA LEU A 23 -6.27 -3.61 6.14
C LEU A 23 -5.29 -3.40 7.30
N TYR A 24 -4.24 -4.21 7.38
CA TYR A 24 -3.17 -4.06 8.35
C TYR A 24 -2.46 -2.71 8.19
N GLU A 25 -2.02 -2.40 6.98
CA GLU A 25 -1.38 -1.12 6.65
C GLU A 25 -2.32 0.06 6.89
N TRP A 26 -3.62 -0.09 6.60
CA TRP A 26 -4.60 0.95 6.88
C TRP A 26 -4.68 1.30 8.37
N ARG A 27 -4.75 0.29 9.23
CA ARG A 27 -4.74 0.48 10.69
C ARG A 27 -3.44 1.16 11.14
N HIS A 28 -2.32 0.74 10.59
CA HIS A 28 -1.01 1.33 10.87
C HIS A 28 -0.94 2.81 10.46
N LEU A 29 -1.39 3.14 9.26
CA LEU A 29 -1.48 4.51 8.78
C LEU A 29 -2.38 5.35 9.68
N LYS A 30 -3.58 4.87 10.05
CA LYS A 30 -4.47 5.60 10.97
C LYS A 30 -3.82 5.86 12.33
N SER A 31 -3.08 4.90 12.88
CA SER A 31 -2.33 5.10 14.13
C SER A 31 -1.24 6.16 14.01
N LYS A 32 -0.49 6.16 12.90
CA LYS A 32 0.53 7.18 12.59
C LYS A 32 -0.10 8.56 12.42
N LEU A 33 -1.19 8.67 11.65
CA LEU A 33 -1.91 9.92 11.42
C LEU A 33 -2.45 10.50 12.72
N ARG A 34 -3.01 9.68 13.63
CA ARG A 34 -3.52 10.16 14.92
C ARG A 34 -2.47 10.95 15.71
N ARG A 35 -1.19 10.58 15.60
CA ARG A 35 -0.07 11.26 16.28
C ARG A 35 0.53 12.41 15.48
N ARG A 36 0.67 12.24 14.17
CA ARG A 36 1.48 13.13 13.31
C ARG A 36 0.66 14.13 12.49
N ALA A 37 -0.63 13.86 12.30
CA ALA A 37 -1.55 14.66 11.49
C ALA A 37 -3.01 14.45 11.96
N PRO A 38 -3.38 14.95 13.16
CA PRO A 38 -4.68 14.69 13.78
C PRO A 38 -5.88 15.14 12.94
N GLU A 39 -5.73 16.22 12.18
CA GLU A 39 -6.72 16.73 11.23
C GLU A 39 -7.01 15.72 10.13
N ARG A 40 -5.98 15.12 9.52
CA ARG A 40 -6.16 14.04 8.53
C ARG A 40 -6.76 12.79 9.15
N TYR A 41 -6.35 12.44 10.38
CA TYR A 41 -6.95 11.31 11.09
C TYR A 41 -8.45 11.48 11.27
N ARG A 42 -8.93 12.69 11.63
CA ARG A 42 -10.36 12.98 11.78
C ARG A 42 -11.13 12.72 10.49
N SER A 43 -10.59 13.11 9.34
CA SER A 43 -11.23 12.89 8.02
C SER A 43 -11.32 11.41 7.64
N TYR A 44 -10.32 10.60 8.03
CA TYR A 44 -10.23 9.20 7.62
C TYR A 44 -10.68 8.18 8.68
N ARG A 45 -10.96 8.59 9.92
CA ARG A 45 -11.24 7.66 11.03
C ARG A 45 -12.42 6.73 10.77
N ALA A 46 -13.46 7.26 10.11
CA ALA A 46 -14.70 6.55 9.80
C ALA A 46 -14.57 5.59 8.60
N LEU A 47 -13.49 5.72 7.80
CA LEU A 47 -13.26 4.83 6.68
C LEU A 47 -12.69 3.50 7.20
N GLU A 48 -13.49 2.44 7.05
CA GLU A 48 -13.12 1.09 7.46
C GLU A 48 -12.15 0.43 6.49
N ARG A 49 -12.33 0.67 5.19
CA ARG A 49 -11.55 0.03 4.12
C ARG A 49 -11.07 1.06 3.11
N PRO A 50 -9.75 1.18 2.87
CA PRO A 50 -9.23 2.09 1.87
C PRO A 50 -9.31 1.47 0.47
N HIS A 51 -9.35 2.33 -0.54
CA HIS A 51 -9.12 1.91 -1.92
C HIS A 51 -7.61 1.75 -2.16
N PRO A 52 -7.16 0.63 -2.76
CA PRO A 52 -5.76 0.44 -3.10
C PRO A 52 -5.35 1.34 -4.27
N HIS A 53 -4.07 1.70 -4.34
CA HIS A 53 -3.52 2.40 -5.50
C HIS A 53 -3.65 1.51 -6.77
N PRO A 54 -3.88 2.06 -7.98
CA PRO A 54 -4.08 1.28 -9.21
C PRO A 54 -2.96 0.30 -9.59
N LEU A 55 -1.76 0.51 -9.05
CA LEU A 55 -0.62 -0.41 -9.18
C LEU A 55 -0.84 -1.74 -8.45
N PHE A 56 -1.75 -1.79 -7.48
CA PHE A 56 -2.02 -3.00 -6.72
C PHE A 56 -3.26 -3.74 -7.25
N ARG A 57 -3.15 -5.06 -7.30
CA ARG A 57 -4.27 -5.99 -7.46
C ARG A 57 -4.47 -6.74 -6.15
N ILE A 58 -5.56 -6.42 -5.45
CA ILE A 58 -5.84 -7.03 -4.15
C ILE A 58 -6.45 -8.42 -4.34
N VAL A 59 -5.83 -9.41 -3.71
CA VAL A 59 -6.30 -10.81 -3.69
C VAL A 59 -6.72 -11.23 -2.27
N PRO A 60 -7.61 -12.23 -2.12
CA PRO A 60 -7.89 -12.82 -0.81
C PRO A 60 -6.61 -13.36 -0.17
N GLY A 61 -6.41 -13.09 1.12
CA GLY A 61 -5.22 -13.57 1.84
C GLY A 61 -5.02 -12.88 3.19
N LYS A 62 -4.18 -13.48 4.03
CA LYS A 62 -3.80 -12.98 5.36
C LYS A 62 -2.73 -11.88 5.26
N VAL A 63 -2.44 -11.23 6.38
CA VAL A 63 -1.27 -10.35 6.53
C VAL A 63 0.00 -11.13 6.19
N ARG A 64 1.01 -10.44 5.65
CA ARG A 64 2.29 -11.05 5.31
C ARG A 64 3.02 -11.51 6.57
N ASP A 65 3.79 -12.58 6.44
CA ASP A 65 4.48 -13.27 7.53
C ASP A 65 5.65 -12.47 8.13
N TRP A 66 6.27 -11.59 7.34
CA TRP A 66 7.31 -10.68 7.81
C TRP A 66 6.79 -9.55 8.71
N GLU A 67 5.47 -9.31 8.76
CA GLU A 67 4.90 -8.30 9.65
C GLU A 67 5.07 -8.71 11.11
N GLY A 68 5.98 -8.04 11.81
CA GLY A 68 6.34 -8.36 13.20
C GLY A 68 7.81 -8.72 13.41
N MET A 69 8.62 -8.77 12.34
CA MET A 69 10.07 -8.97 12.49
C MET A 69 10.79 -7.74 13.05
N GLU A 70 10.17 -6.55 13.06
CA GLU A 70 10.75 -5.39 13.75
C GLU A 70 9.67 -4.38 14.15
N ARG A 71 9.59 -4.09 15.46
CA ARG A 71 8.84 -2.95 16.00
C ARG A 71 9.53 -2.40 17.24
#